data_AF-A0A537I9J3-F1
#
_entry.id   AF-A0A537I9J3-F1
#
_cell.length_a   1.000
_cell.length_b   1.000
_cell.length_c   1.000
_cell.angle_alpha   90.00
_cell.angle_beta   90.00
_cell.angle_gamma   90.00
#
_symmetry.space_group_name_H-M   'P 1'
#
loop_
_entity.id
_entity.type
_entity.pdbx_description
1 polymer ?
#
loop_
_entity_poly.entity_id
_entity_poly.type
_entity_poly.pdbx_seq_one_letter_code
_entity_poly.pdbx_strand_id
1 'polypeptide(L)'
;MSASDGQEAEAYSSAIDAFAKGNPIGDGIGPLIASKMAEGAQPREIEQDTIMYETGLDGRNLLLVRAKGPGGSVGKPGLAVEKLIEQNSPSLVVTVDAALKFEGEPSGEVAEGVGAAIGGPGVDRYHIEQSASKRHIPMIAIVVKMSNKEAISAMTQQVRLAVDEAIRRVKNTIQASSKSGDTVIVAGIGNTMGIP
;
A
#
# COMPACT_ATOMS: atom_id res chain seq x y z
N MET A 1 -12.77 -10.48 -33.06
CA MET A 1 -12.66 -9.88 -31.72
C MET A 1 -13.14 -10.92 -30.73
N SER A 2 -12.22 -11.44 -29.94
CA SER A 2 -12.55 -12.37 -28.86
C SER A 2 -13.23 -11.61 -27.72
N ALA A 3 -13.94 -12.32 -26.83
CA ALA A 3 -14.57 -11.69 -25.67
C ALA A 3 -13.54 -11.07 -24.69
N SER A 4 -12.27 -11.51 -24.72
CA SER A 4 -11.20 -10.92 -23.90
C SER A 4 -10.72 -9.57 -24.45
N ASP A 5 -10.65 -9.43 -25.79
CA ASP A 5 -10.20 -8.18 -26.44
C ASP A 5 -11.12 -7.00 -26.07
N GLY A 6 -12.42 -7.26 -25.91
CA GLY A 6 -13.40 -6.24 -25.51
C GLY A 6 -13.26 -5.81 -24.04
N GLN A 7 -12.97 -6.75 -23.13
CA GLN A 7 -12.81 -6.45 -21.71
C GLN A 7 -11.54 -5.64 -21.42
N GLU A 8 -10.45 -5.90 -22.15
CA GLU A 8 -9.22 -5.12 -22.06
C GLU A 8 -9.42 -3.69 -22.59
N ALA A 9 -10.07 -3.53 -23.75
CA ALA A 9 -10.36 -2.21 -24.31
C ALA A 9 -11.20 -1.35 -23.36
N GLU A 10 -12.20 -1.93 -22.69
CA GLU A 10 -12.97 -1.26 -21.65
C GLU A 10 -12.13 -0.88 -20.42
N ALA A 11 -11.20 -1.75 -20.00
CA ALA A 11 -10.32 -1.49 -18.87
C ALA A 11 -9.40 -0.30 -19.17
N TYR A 12 -8.81 -0.26 -20.37
CA TYR A 12 -7.98 0.86 -20.82
C TYR A 12 -8.78 2.16 -20.96
N SER A 13 -10.00 2.10 -21.52
CA SER A 13 -10.88 3.28 -21.58
C SER A 13 -11.23 3.79 -20.19
N SER A 14 -11.53 2.90 -19.25
CA SER A 14 -11.84 3.25 -17.87
C SER A 14 -10.63 3.81 -17.12
N ALA A 15 -9.42 3.31 -17.42
CA ALA A 15 -8.18 3.86 -16.91
C ALA A 15 -7.99 5.30 -17.42
N ILE A 16 -8.07 5.54 -18.73
CA ILE A 16 -7.95 6.89 -19.32
C ILE A 16 -8.92 7.87 -18.64
N ASP A 17 -10.17 7.45 -18.44
CA ASP A 17 -11.18 8.23 -17.75
C ASP A 17 -10.85 8.53 -16.28
N ALA A 18 -10.36 7.53 -15.53
CA ALA A 18 -10.00 7.69 -14.12
C ALA A 18 -8.82 8.66 -13.97
N PHE A 19 -7.82 8.55 -14.84
CA PHE A 19 -6.67 9.46 -14.90
C PHE A 19 -7.11 10.88 -15.28
N ALA A 20 -8.02 11.03 -16.26
CA ALA A 20 -8.54 12.33 -16.67
C ALA A 20 -9.38 13.02 -15.58
N LYS A 21 -10.14 12.24 -14.80
CA LYS A 21 -11.03 12.75 -13.73
C LYS A 21 -10.34 12.85 -12.37
N GLY A 22 -9.12 12.32 -12.23
CA GLY A 22 -8.39 12.28 -10.96
C GLY A 22 -9.05 11.37 -9.92
N ASN A 23 -9.71 10.29 -10.34
CA ASN A 23 -10.32 9.32 -9.42
C ASN A 23 -9.27 8.30 -8.94
N PRO A 24 -9.31 7.86 -7.66
CA PRO A 24 -8.51 6.73 -7.20
C PRO A 24 -8.71 5.50 -8.07
N ILE A 25 -7.60 4.87 -8.45
CA ILE A 25 -7.59 3.57 -9.13
C ILE A 25 -7.36 2.43 -8.15
N GLY A 26 -7.65 1.18 -8.54
CA GLY A 26 -7.50 0.02 -7.65
C GLY A 26 -6.09 -0.13 -7.07
N ASP A 27 -5.05 0.08 -7.88
CA ASP A 27 -3.64 0.04 -7.46
C ASP A 27 -3.31 1.07 -6.35
N GLY A 28 -4.12 2.13 -6.22
CA GLY A 28 -3.96 3.13 -5.16
C GLY A 28 -4.47 2.71 -3.79
N ILE A 29 -4.90 1.46 -3.60
CA ILE A 29 -5.44 0.99 -2.32
C ILE A 29 -4.43 1.10 -1.16
N GLY A 30 -3.15 0.79 -1.42
CA GLY A 30 -2.08 0.89 -0.41
C GLY A 30 -1.86 2.33 0.07
N PRO A 31 -1.58 3.29 -0.82
CA PRO A 31 -1.46 4.70 -0.46
C PRO A 31 -2.72 5.27 0.18
N LEU A 32 -3.91 4.85 -0.25
CA LEU A 32 -5.17 5.29 0.34
C LEU A 32 -5.31 4.83 1.81
N ILE A 33 -4.96 3.57 2.09
CA ILE A 33 -4.96 3.03 3.46
C ILE A 33 -3.95 3.78 4.33
N ALA A 34 -2.73 4.00 3.84
CA ALA A 34 -1.70 4.76 4.57
C ALA A 34 -2.16 6.21 4.85
N SER A 35 -2.76 6.90 3.86
CA SER A 35 -3.32 8.24 4.03
C SER A 35 -4.43 8.29 5.08
N LYS A 36 -5.37 7.33 5.07
CA LYS A 36 -6.43 7.27 6.08
C LYS A 36 -5.90 7.00 7.48
N MET A 37 -4.88 6.14 7.62
CA MET A 37 -4.24 5.91 8.92
C MET A 37 -3.47 7.15 9.43
N ALA A 38 -3.07 8.03 8.52
CA ALA A 38 -2.36 9.27 8.81
C ALA A 38 -3.28 10.47 9.05
N GLU A 39 -4.61 10.30 9.11
CA GLU A 39 -5.53 11.42 9.26
C GLU A 39 -5.19 12.28 10.49
N GLY A 40 -5.01 13.59 10.26
CA GLY A 40 -4.59 14.55 11.29
C GLY A 40 -3.07 14.69 11.47
N ALA A 41 -2.25 13.80 10.91
CA ALA A 41 -0.79 13.93 10.90
C ALA A 41 -0.31 14.77 9.71
N GLN A 42 0.78 15.52 9.90
CA GLN A 42 1.38 16.32 8.83
C GLN A 42 2.41 15.48 8.05
N PRO A 43 2.36 15.50 6.71
CA PRO A 43 3.35 14.78 5.91
C PRO A 43 4.69 15.51 5.88
N ARG A 44 5.77 14.75 5.71
CA ARG A 44 7.07 15.25 5.26
C ARG A 44 7.65 14.37 4.17
N GLU A 45 8.35 14.97 3.23
CA GLU A 45 9.05 14.24 2.17
C GLU A 45 10.29 13.54 2.75
N ILE A 46 10.50 12.27 2.39
CA ILE A 46 11.59 11.41 2.91
C ILE A 46 12.47 10.84 1.80
N GLU A 47 11.91 10.74 0.60
CA GLU A 47 12.58 10.31 -0.63
C GLU A 47 11.85 10.95 -1.83
N GLN A 48 12.47 10.94 -3.00
CA GLN A 48 11.84 11.44 -4.23
C GLN A 48 10.41 10.91 -4.40
N ASP A 49 9.46 11.84 -4.52
CA ASP A 49 8.03 11.58 -4.69
C ASP A 49 7.47 10.60 -3.65
N THR A 50 8.01 10.63 -2.43
CA THR A 50 7.63 9.75 -1.32
C THR A 50 7.56 10.53 -0.03
N ILE A 51 6.44 10.43 0.65
CA ILE A 51 6.18 11.13 1.91
C ILE A 51 6.01 10.12 3.04
N MET A 52 6.21 10.62 4.25
CA MET A 52 5.91 9.91 5.47
C MET A 52 5.12 10.75 6.45
N TYR A 53 4.44 10.06 7.34
CA TYR A 53 3.74 10.60 8.49
C TYR A 53 4.24 9.93 9.76
N GLU A 54 4.24 10.69 10.85
CA GLU A 54 4.53 10.19 12.19
C GLU A 54 3.25 10.30 13.01
N THR A 55 2.80 9.18 13.59
CA THR A 55 1.59 9.10 14.40
C THR A 55 1.74 8.02 15.49
N GLY A 56 0.67 7.73 16.24
CA GLY A 56 0.68 6.71 17.29
C GLY A 56 -0.49 5.74 17.21
N LEU A 57 -0.26 4.52 17.68
CA LEU A 57 -1.31 3.50 17.88
C LEU A 57 -1.02 2.70 19.15
N ASP A 58 -1.92 2.81 20.14
CA ASP A 58 -1.85 2.03 21.39
C ASP A 58 -0.46 2.05 22.05
N GLY A 59 0.14 3.24 22.15
CA GLY A 59 1.46 3.44 22.76
C GLY A 59 2.66 3.08 21.86
N ARG A 60 2.45 2.76 20.58
CA ARG A 60 3.50 2.54 19.56
C ARG A 60 3.68 3.77 18.68
N ASN A 61 4.90 4.00 18.22
CA ASN A 61 5.19 5.02 17.21
C ASN A 61 4.99 4.42 15.81
N LEU A 62 4.18 5.05 14.98
CA LEU A 62 3.95 4.62 13.61
C LEU A 62 4.60 5.57 12.61
N LEU A 63 5.42 5.01 11.72
CA LEU A 63 5.98 5.68 10.56
C LEU A 63 5.22 5.20 9.33
N LEU A 64 4.26 6.00 8.86
CA LEU A 64 3.44 5.65 7.70
C LEU A 64 4.10 6.20 6.43
N VAL A 65 4.36 5.37 5.43
CA VAL A 65 5.07 5.74 4.19
C VAL A 65 4.17 5.49 2.99
N ARG A 66 4.14 6.41 2.04
CA ARG A 66 3.54 6.21 0.72
C ARG A 66 4.17 7.12 -0.33
N ALA A 67 3.92 6.83 -1.61
CA ALA A 67 4.19 7.78 -2.68
C ALA A 67 3.42 9.10 -2.47
N LYS A 68 3.96 10.20 -2.98
CA LYS A 68 3.36 11.54 -2.97
C LYS A 68 2.25 11.63 -4.01
N GLY A 69 1.19 12.39 -3.72
CA GLY A 69 0.01 12.53 -4.57
C GLY A 69 -0.70 13.87 -4.37
N PRO A 70 -1.81 14.12 -5.09
CA PRO A 70 -2.41 13.21 -6.06
C PRO A 70 -1.65 13.19 -7.39
N GLY A 71 -1.65 12.05 -8.09
CA GLY A 71 -1.05 11.92 -9.43
C GLY A 71 -0.66 10.48 -9.76
N GLY A 72 -0.25 10.21 -11.01
CA GLY A 72 0.12 8.86 -11.44
C GLY A 72 1.44 8.32 -10.87
N SER A 73 1.94 8.87 -9.75
CA SER A 73 3.24 8.51 -9.17
C SER A 73 3.15 7.21 -8.37
N VAL A 74 4.23 6.43 -8.41
CA VAL A 74 4.47 5.28 -7.52
C VAL A 74 5.61 5.57 -6.52
N GLY A 75 6.23 6.74 -6.62
CA GLY A 75 7.31 7.18 -5.72
C GLY A 75 8.51 6.23 -5.68
N LYS A 76 9.17 6.20 -4.53
CA LYS A 76 10.26 5.28 -4.15
C LYS A 76 10.09 4.79 -2.70
N PRO A 77 8.93 4.20 -2.35
CA PRO A 77 8.65 3.77 -0.98
C PRO A 77 9.66 2.74 -0.45
N GLY A 78 10.23 1.89 -1.29
CA GLY A 78 11.23 0.91 -0.85
C GLY A 78 12.51 1.56 -0.32
N LEU A 79 13.01 2.59 -1.00
CA LEU A 79 14.16 3.37 -0.53
C LEU A 79 13.83 4.19 0.72
N ALA A 80 12.62 4.73 0.80
CA ALA A 80 12.17 5.43 2.01
C ALA A 80 12.11 4.50 3.23
N VAL A 81 11.56 3.30 3.07
CA VAL A 81 11.51 2.28 4.12
C VAL A 81 12.93 1.85 4.51
N GLU A 82 13.82 1.62 3.55
CA GLU A 82 15.23 1.31 3.82
C GLU A 82 15.87 2.39 4.71
N LYS A 83 15.75 3.68 4.36
CA LYS A 83 16.25 4.79 5.18
C LYS A 83 15.66 4.79 6.60
N LEU A 84 14.36 4.56 6.72
CA LEU A 84 13.69 4.55 8.03
C LEU A 84 14.12 3.37 8.90
N ILE A 85 14.35 2.21 8.30
CA ILE A 85 14.90 1.04 8.98
C ILE A 85 16.29 1.36 9.55
N GLU A 86 17.15 2.03 8.78
CA GLU A 86 18.49 2.43 9.23
C GLU A 86 18.47 3.46 10.35
N GLN A 87 17.52 4.41 10.30
CA GLN A 87 17.43 5.52 11.24
C GLN A 87 16.72 5.16 12.55
N ASN A 88 15.75 4.25 12.51
CA ASN A 88 14.80 4.06 13.62
C ASN A 88 14.83 2.66 14.24
N SER A 89 15.48 1.68 13.60
CA SER A 89 15.51 0.28 14.06
C SER A 89 14.11 -0.24 14.47
N PRO A 90 13.12 -0.21 13.56
CA PRO A 90 11.74 -0.57 13.89
C PRO A 90 11.63 -2.03 14.31
N SER A 91 10.63 -2.33 15.14
CA SER A 91 10.32 -3.69 15.59
C SER A 91 9.59 -4.53 14.53
N LEU A 92 8.94 -3.86 13.56
CA LEU A 92 8.06 -4.46 12.58
C LEU A 92 7.95 -3.55 11.35
N VAL A 93 7.88 -4.17 10.18
CA VAL A 93 7.46 -3.52 8.93
C VAL A 93 6.18 -4.18 8.44
N VAL A 94 5.16 -3.38 8.18
CA VAL A 94 3.90 -3.82 7.55
C VAL A 94 3.81 -3.20 6.17
N THR A 95 3.67 -4.00 5.13
CA THR A 95 3.41 -3.49 3.76
C THR A 95 1.95 -3.66 3.42
N VAL A 96 1.36 -2.66 2.76
CA VAL A 96 -0.03 -2.70 2.28
C VAL A 96 -0.05 -2.43 0.79
N ASP A 97 -0.59 -3.37 0.01
CA ASP A 97 -0.59 -3.30 -1.47
C ASP A 97 -1.87 -3.89 -2.08
N ALA A 98 -2.10 -3.63 -3.36
CA ALA A 98 -3.00 -4.41 -4.20
C ALA A 98 -2.34 -5.75 -4.57
N ALA A 99 -3.13 -6.83 -4.61
CA ALA A 99 -2.69 -8.10 -5.17
C ALA A 99 -3.70 -8.63 -6.19
N LEU A 100 -3.20 -9.39 -7.16
CA LEU A 100 -4.07 -10.07 -8.11
C LEU A 100 -4.81 -11.21 -7.42
N LYS A 101 -6.13 -11.21 -7.59
CA LYS A 101 -6.99 -12.30 -7.14
C LYS A 101 -6.91 -13.50 -8.08
N PHE A 102 -7.09 -14.70 -7.56
CA PHE A 102 -7.28 -15.89 -8.37
C PHE A 102 -8.71 -15.98 -8.93
N GLU A 103 -8.90 -16.79 -9.97
CA GLU A 103 -10.22 -17.08 -10.50
C GLU A 103 -11.11 -17.70 -9.41
N GLY A 104 -12.28 -17.10 -9.17
CA GLY A 104 -13.20 -17.51 -8.11
C GLY A 104 -13.05 -16.75 -6.79
N GLU A 105 -11.99 -15.97 -6.59
CA GLU A 105 -11.84 -15.12 -5.40
C GLU A 105 -12.65 -13.80 -5.54
N PRO A 106 -13.30 -13.34 -4.46
CA PRO A 106 -13.99 -12.06 -4.45
C PRO A 106 -13.00 -10.88 -4.50
N SER A 107 -13.38 -9.82 -5.22
CA SER A 107 -12.62 -8.57 -5.17
C SER A 107 -12.83 -7.87 -3.82
N GLY A 108 -11.79 -7.21 -3.31
CA GLY A 108 -11.79 -6.59 -1.98
C GLY A 108 -11.49 -7.56 -0.83
N GLU A 109 -11.18 -8.83 -1.10
CA GLU A 109 -10.72 -9.74 -0.05
C GLU A 109 -9.37 -9.25 0.52
N VAL A 110 -9.28 -9.19 1.85
CA VAL A 110 -8.05 -8.79 2.56
C VAL A 110 -7.33 -10.03 3.06
N ALA A 111 -6.13 -10.26 2.54
CA ALA A 111 -5.27 -11.37 2.93
C ALA A 111 -4.00 -10.86 3.64
N GLU A 112 -3.41 -11.72 4.46
CA GLU A 112 -2.18 -11.47 5.21
C GLU A 112 -1.13 -12.52 4.85
N GLY A 113 0.13 -12.13 4.76
CA GLY A 113 1.26 -13.00 4.45
C GLY A 113 2.56 -12.53 5.11
N VAL A 114 3.55 -13.42 5.17
CA VAL A 114 4.89 -13.10 5.67
C VAL A 114 5.75 -12.54 4.54
N GLY A 115 6.58 -11.54 4.83
CA GLY A 115 7.45 -10.87 3.85
C GLY A 115 6.79 -9.63 3.24
N ALA A 116 7.30 -9.17 2.10
CA ALA A 116 6.72 -8.06 1.36
C ALA A 116 6.02 -8.60 0.08
N ALA A 117 4.72 -8.84 0.17
CA ALA A 117 3.89 -9.20 -0.98
C ALA A 117 3.53 -7.93 -1.78
N ILE A 118 4.51 -7.44 -2.55
CA ILE A 118 4.41 -6.21 -3.35
C ILE A 118 4.36 -6.55 -4.84
N GLY A 119 3.41 -5.95 -5.56
CA GLY A 119 3.24 -6.06 -7.01
C GLY A 119 4.28 -5.26 -7.82
N GLY A 120 4.29 -5.45 -9.14
CA GLY A 120 5.13 -4.66 -10.05
C GLY A 120 6.57 -5.15 -10.23
N PRO A 121 7.52 -4.28 -10.66
CA PRO A 121 8.87 -4.67 -11.08
C PRO A 121 9.76 -5.26 -9.98
N GLY A 122 9.32 -5.22 -8.71
CA GLY A 122 10.02 -5.82 -7.58
C GLY A 122 11.15 -4.97 -6.96
N VAL A 123 11.33 -3.72 -7.41
CA VAL A 123 12.35 -2.81 -6.86
C VAL A 123 12.05 -2.46 -5.41
N ASP A 124 10.83 -2.03 -5.11
CA ASP A 124 10.45 -1.69 -3.73
C ASP A 124 10.52 -2.90 -2.80
N ARG A 125 10.02 -4.06 -3.27
CA ARG A 125 10.16 -5.34 -2.57
C ARG A 125 11.61 -5.63 -2.22
N TYR A 126 12.52 -5.51 -3.18
CA TYR A 126 13.93 -5.78 -2.96
C TYR A 126 14.53 -4.89 -1.86
N HIS A 127 14.32 -3.57 -1.92
CA HIS A 127 14.86 -2.65 -0.91
C HIS A 127 14.31 -2.93 0.49
N ILE A 128 13.00 -3.17 0.60
CA ILE A 128 12.34 -3.47 1.89
C ILE A 128 12.84 -4.79 2.44
N GLU A 129 12.77 -5.87 1.65
CA GLU A 129 13.15 -7.20 2.12
C GLU A 129 14.63 -7.29 2.46
N GLN A 130 15.50 -6.69 1.64
CA GLN A 130 16.94 -6.73 1.87
C GLN A 130 17.31 -5.98 3.15
N SER A 131 16.77 -4.77 3.36
CA SER A 131 17.08 -3.94 4.53
C SER A 131 16.52 -4.51 5.83
N ALA A 132 15.28 -5.01 5.81
CA ALA A 132 14.65 -5.66 6.97
C ALA A 132 15.33 -6.99 7.32
N SER A 133 15.64 -7.83 6.33
CA SER A 133 16.26 -9.15 6.56
C SER A 133 17.67 -9.02 7.14
N LYS A 134 18.49 -8.07 6.65
CA LYS A 134 19.82 -7.78 7.20
C LYS A 134 19.79 -7.45 8.70
N ARG A 135 18.68 -6.90 9.19
CA ARG A 135 18.49 -6.47 10.58
C ARG A 135 17.53 -7.37 11.37
N HIS A 136 17.11 -8.50 10.79
CA HIS A 136 16.18 -9.46 11.38
C HIS A 136 14.85 -8.83 11.83
N ILE A 137 14.37 -7.83 11.08
CA ILE A 137 13.09 -7.18 11.36
C ILE A 137 11.96 -8.00 10.72
N PRO A 138 10.95 -8.42 11.49
CA PRO A 138 9.76 -9.08 10.95
C PRO A 138 9.05 -8.22 9.91
N MET A 139 8.57 -8.88 8.85
CA MET A 139 7.80 -8.25 7.78
C MET A 139 6.48 -8.99 7.58
N ILE A 140 5.39 -8.22 7.54
CA ILE A 140 4.05 -8.74 7.31
C ILE A 140 3.41 -7.94 6.17
N ALA A 141 2.88 -8.63 5.17
CA ALA A 141 2.16 -8.02 4.08
C ALA A 141 0.66 -8.18 4.26
N ILE A 142 -0.06 -7.10 4.03
CA ILE A 142 -1.52 -7.07 3.94
C ILE A 142 -1.86 -6.67 2.52
N VAL A 143 -2.61 -7.52 1.83
CA VAL A 143 -2.97 -7.29 0.43
C VAL A 143 -4.47 -7.24 0.25
N VAL A 144 -4.93 -6.32 -0.61
CA VAL A 144 -6.32 -6.26 -1.05
C VAL A 144 -6.40 -6.87 -2.44
N LYS A 145 -7.12 -8.00 -2.54
CA LYS A 145 -7.21 -8.78 -3.78
C LYS A 145 -8.15 -8.11 -4.78
N MET A 146 -7.74 -7.99 -6.02
CA MET A 146 -8.53 -7.44 -7.11
C MET A 146 -8.11 -8.02 -8.47
N SER A 147 -8.92 -7.84 -9.49
CA SER A 147 -8.53 -8.21 -10.86
C SER A 147 -7.56 -7.20 -11.49
N ASN A 148 -6.86 -7.59 -12.55
CA ASN A 148 -6.04 -6.68 -13.37
C ASN A 148 -6.87 -5.46 -13.85
N LYS A 149 -8.12 -5.70 -14.29
CA LYS A 149 -9.02 -4.63 -14.72
C LYS A 149 -9.29 -3.63 -13.60
N GLU A 150 -9.53 -4.11 -12.38
CA GLU A 150 -9.78 -3.25 -11.22
C GLU A 150 -8.53 -2.48 -10.77
N ALA A 151 -7.34 -3.08 -10.88
CA ALA A 151 -6.08 -2.41 -10.51
C ALA A 151 -5.83 -1.14 -11.32
N ILE A 152 -6.09 -1.17 -12.63
CA ILE A 152 -5.80 -0.06 -13.55
C ILE A 152 -6.96 0.92 -13.76
N SER A 153 -8.17 0.57 -13.32
CA SER A 153 -9.38 1.38 -13.49
C SER A 153 -9.81 2.06 -12.19
N ALA A 154 -10.79 2.96 -12.28
CA ALA A 154 -11.37 3.60 -11.09
C ALA A 154 -11.79 2.55 -10.05
N MET A 155 -11.44 2.82 -8.79
CA MET A 155 -11.63 1.87 -7.69
C MET A 155 -13.12 1.50 -7.55
N THR A 156 -13.41 0.21 -7.63
CA THR A 156 -14.78 -0.30 -7.51
C THR A 156 -15.29 -0.14 -6.08
N GLN A 157 -16.62 -0.20 -5.90
CA GLN A 157 -17.22 -0.17 -4.56
C GLN A 157 -16.70 -1.32 -3.68
N GLN A 158 -16.48 -2.51 -4.24
CA GLN A 158 -15.97 -3.67 -3.51
C GLN A 158 -14.56 -3.40 -2.95
N VAL A 159 -13.65 -2.86 -3.77
CA VAL A 159 -12.30 -2.50 -3.33
C VAL A 159 -12.32 -1.35 -2.32
N ARG A 160 -13.19 -0.34 -2.51
CA ARG A 160 -13.35 0.77 -1.54
C ARG A 160 -13.83 0.31 -0.17
N LEU A 161 -14.76 -0.64 -0.12
CA LEU A 161 -15.27 -1.19 1.15
C LEU A 161 -14.21 -2.00 1.90
N ALA A 162 -13.21 -2.55 1.19
CA ALA A 162 -12.10 -3.28 1.80
C ALA A 162 -11.14 -2.38 2.60
N VAL A 163 -11.16 -1.07 2.38
CA VAL A 163 -10.23 -0.12 3.04
C VAL A 163 -10.31 -0.21 4.56
N ASP A 164 -11.53 -0.18 5.13
CA ASP A 164 -11.71 -0.15 6.57
C ASP A 164 -11.35 -1.51 7.21
N GLU A 165 -11.64 -2.61 6.50
CA GLU A 165 -11.21 -3.95 6.88
C GLU A 165 -9.67 -4.10 6.84
N ALA A 166 -9.02 -3.54 5.81
CA ALA A 166 -7.57 -3.56 5.69
C ALA A 166 -6.90 -2.74 6.79
N ILE A 167 -7.41 -1.54 7.11
CA ILE A 167 -6.93 -0.74 8.26
C ILE A 167 -7.09 -1.53 9.55
N ARG A 168 -8.23 -2.19 9.75
CA ARG A 168 -8.47 -3.04 10.92
C ARG A 168 -7.45 -4.18 10.99
N ARG A 169 -7.15 -4.83 9.87
CA ARG A 169 -6.13 -5.89 9.80
C ARG A 169 -4.75 -5.34 10.16
N VAL A 170 -4.34 -4.21 9.58
CA VAL A 170 -3.06 -3.55 9.90
C VAL A 170 -2.94 -3.30 11.40
N LYS A 171 -3.97 -2.70 12.02
CA LYS A 171 -3.98 -2.43 13.47
C LYS A 171 -3.83 -3.71 14.29
N ASN A 172 -4.57 -4.76 13.94
CA ASN A 172 -4.48 -6.05 14.63
C ASN A 172 -3.09 -6.69 14.50
N THR A 173 -2.51 -6.65 13.30
CA THR A 173 -1.15 -7.15 13.04
C THR A 173 -0.12 -6.39 13.88
N ILE A 174 -0.22 -5.06 13.93
CA ILE A 174 0.66 -4.22 14.77
C ILE A 174 0.52 -4.62 16.24
N GLN A 175 -0.71 -4.77 16.75
CA GLN A 175 -0.94 -5.16 18.15
C GLN A 175 -0.39 -6.55 18.48
N ALA A 176 -0.53 -7.51 17.55
CA ALA A 176 -0.10 -8.89 17.75
C ALA A 176 1.42 -9.07 17.63
N SER A 177 2.09 -8.24 16.83
CA SER A 177 3.50 -8.42 16.44
C SER A 177 4.45 -7.32 16.93
N SER A 178 3.99 -6.41 17.78
CA SER A 178 4.84 -5.39 18.42
C SER A 178 4.34 -5.05 19.84
N LYS A 179 5.14 -4.32 20.61
CA LYS A 179 4.86 -3.92 22.00
C LYS A 179 4.74 -2.41 22.13
N SER A 180 4.09 -1.95 23.21
CA SER A 180 4.08 -0.51 23.54
C SER A 180 5.51 0.01 23.66
N GLY A 181 5.76 1.22 23.13
CA GLY A 181 7.10 1.81 23.03
C GLY A 181 7.84 1.45 21.74
N ASP A 182 7.40 0.44 20.99
CA ASP A 182 8.04 0.08 19.74
C ASP A 182 7.73 1.08 18.62
N THR A 183 8.66 1.21 17.69
CA THR A 183 8.43 1.87 16.39
C THR A 183 8.05 0.82 15.35
N VAL A 184 7.04 1.11 14.54
CA VAL A 184 6.56 0.27 13.44
C VAL A 184 6.47 1.09 12.17
N ILE A 185 6.94 0.54 11.06
CA ILE A 185 6.76 1.14 9.73
C ILE A 185 5.54 0.51 9.07
N VAL A 186 4.67 1.33 8.49
CA VAL A 186 3.58 0.86 7.61
C VAL A 186 3.77 1.51 6.24
N ALA A 187 4.04 0.71 5.21
CA ALA A 187 4.28 1.19 3.85
C ALA A 187 3.07 0.88 2.95
N GLY A 188 2.35 1.91 2.53
CA GLY A 188 1.32 1.83 1.49
C GLY A 188 1.97 1.92 0.11
N ILE A 189 1.96 0.82 -0.63
CA ILE A 189 2.57 0.68 -1.95
C ILE A 189 1.50 0.74 -3.03
N GLY A 190 1.81 1.41 -4.13
CA GLY A 190 0.92 1.57 -5.28
C GLY A 190 0.82 3.01 -5.77
N ASN A 191 -0.04 3.23 -6.75
CA ASN A 191 -0.25 4.51 -7.41
C ASN A 191 -1.01 5.54 -6.55
N THR A 192 -0.75 6.84 -6.73
CA THR A 192 -1.41 7.92 -5.97
C THR A 192 -2.45 8.70 -6.77
N MET A 193 -2.94 8.17 -7.90
CA MET A 193 -3.95 8.86 -8.70
C MET A 193 -5.18 9.13 -7.84
N GLY A 194 -5.64 10.38 -7.81
CA GLY A 194 -6.78 10.78 -6.98
C GLY A 194 -6.61 10.67 -5.46
N ILE A 195 -5.39 10.42 -4.96
CA ILE A 195 -5.08 10.29 -3.53
C ILE A 195 -4.15 11.45 -3.13
N PRO A 196 -4.67 12.50 -2.45
CA PRO A 196 -3.84 13.61 -1.98
C PRO A 196 -2.88 13.17 -0.87
#